data_AF-K0X015-F1
#
_entry.id   AF-K0X015-F1
#
_cell.length_a   1.000
_cell.length_b   1.000
_cell.length_c   1.000
_cell.angle_alpha   90.00
_cell.angle_beta   90.00
_cell.angle_gamma   90.00
#
_symmetry.space_group_name_H-M   'P 1'
#
loop_
_entity.id
_entity.type
_entity.pdbx_description
1 polymer ?
#
loop_
_entity_poly.entity_id
_entity_poly.type
_entity_poly.pdbx_seq_one_letter_code
_entity_poly.pdbx_strand_id
1 'polypeptide(L)'
;MKSEAQLSREADLFLARQFGHASVREPDSQRVRADFNRVFKNDSEALRQYEIGVVEEDQRRLALGMTTSQYHLYQSKKTNHQAAKRSSHGST
;
A
#
# COMPACT_ATOMS: atom_id res chain seq x y z
N MET A 1 -11.46 -20.26 -17.56
CA MET A 1 -12.07 -19.02 -17.04
C MET A 1 -12.01 -19.06 -15.53
N LYS A 2 -11.67 -17.94 -14.88
CA LYS A 2 -11.76 -17.83 -13.42
C LYS A 2 -13.22 -17.56 -13.03
N SER A 3 -13.67 -18.06 -11.89
CA SER A 3 -14.99 -17.72 -11.34
C SER A 3 -14.98 -16.34 -10.70
N GLU A 4 -16.15 -15.73 -10.52
CA GLU A 4 -16.29 -14.44 -9.82
C GLU A 4 -15.71 -14.50 -8.39
N ALA A 5 -15.91 -15.63 -7.70
CA ALA A 5 -15.32 -15.86 -6.38
C ALA A 5 -13.79 -15.88 -6.41
N GLN A 6 -13.19 -16.43 -7.46
CA GLN A 6 -11.72 -16.41 -7.64
C GLN A 6 -11.22 -14.99 -7.92
N LEU A 7 -11.92 -14.22 -8.75
CA LEU A 7 -11.58 -12.82 -9.02
C LEU A 7 -11.71 -11.96 -7.76
N SER A 8 -12.77 -12.16 -6.97
CA SER A 8 -12.94 -11.49 -5.68
C SER A 8 -11.79 -11.79 -4.74
N ARG A 9 -11.37 -13.06 -4.64
CA ARG A 9 -10.27 -13.45 -3.76
C ARG A 9 -8.93 -12.84 -4.20
N GLU A 10 -8.66 -12.80 -5.50
CA GLU A 10 -7.45 -12.17 -6.01
C GLU A 10 -7.41 -10.67 -5.72
N ALA A 11 -8.55 -9.99 -5.83
CA ALA A 11 -8.68 -8.57 -5.49
C ALA A 11 -8.44 -8.33 -3.99
N ASP A 12 -8.99 -9.18 -3.12
CA ASP A 12 -8.79 -9.11 -1.66
C ASP A 12 -7.31 -9.27 -1.30
N LEU A 13 -6.64 -10.27 -1.88
CA LEU A 13 -5.22 -10.52 -1.64
C LEU A 13 -4.32 -9.41 -2.20
N PHE A 14 -4.71 -8.82 -3.33
CA PHE A 14 -4.05 -7.63 -3.85
C PHE A 14 -4.20 -6.43 -2.90
N LEU A 15 -5.40 -6.18 -2.39
CA LEU A 15 -5.67 -5.11 -1.42
C LEU A 15 -4.88 -5.33 -0.12
N ALA A 16 -4.83 -6.56 0.39
CA ALA A 16 -4.02 -6.93 1.55
C ALA A 16 -2.53 -6.58 1.35
N ARG A 17 -1.99 -6.88 0.16
CA ARG A 17 -0.62 -6.49 -0.21
C ARG A 17 -0.44 -4.96 -0.23
N GLN A 18 -1.42 -4.21 -0.75
CA GLN A 18 -1.37 -2.75 -0.76
C GLN A 18 -1.34 -2.15 0.66
N PHE A 19 -2.04 -2.75 1.63
CA PHE A 19 -1.89 -2.36 3.05
C PHE A 19 -0.46 -2.58 3.55
N GLY A 20 0.19 -3.66 3.12
CA GLY A 20 1.60 -3.91 3.39
C GLY A 20 2.49 -2.78 2.87
N HIS A 21 2.33 -2.42 1.59
CA HIS A 21 3.08 -1.29 1.01
C HIS A 21 2.81 0.02 1.74
N ALA A 22 1.55 0.30 2.09
CA ALA A 22 1.18 1.52 2.81
C ALA A 22 1.84 1.61 4.20
N SER A 23 2.02 0.49 4.90
CA SER A 23 2.62 0.48 6.24
C SER A 23 4.07 0.96 6.29
N VAL A 24 4.79 0.94 5.16
CA VAL A 24 6.16 1.45 5.02
C VAL A 24 6.19 2.87 4.44
N ARG A 25 5.17 3.24 3.65
CA ARG A 25 5.08 4.58 3.05
C ARG A 25 4.58 5.63 4.03
N GLU A 26 3.68 5.22 4.92
CA GLU A 26 2.99 6.10 5.84
C GLU A 26 3.73 6.22 7.19
N PRO A 27 3.86 7.44 7.75
CA PRO A 27 4.43 7.63 9.08
C PRO A 27 3.67 6.91 10.20
N ASP A 28 2.35 6.77 10.05
CA ASP A 28 1.48 6.10 11.03
C ASP A 28 1.17 4.66 10.58
N SER A 29 2.18 3.81 10.63
CA SER A 29 2.08 2.39 10.26
C SER A 29 1.14 1.60 11.17
N GLN A 30 0.96 2.04 12.42
CA GLN A 30 0.05 1.40 13.39
C GLN A 30 -1.40 1.55 12.96
N ARG A 31 -1.80 2.73 12.49
CA ARG A 31 -3.14 2.95 11.95
C ARG A 31 -3.39 2.10 10.71
N VAL A 32 -2.42 2.02 9.79
CA VAL A 32 -2.53 1.17 8.60
C VAL A 32 -2.72 -0.31 8.99
N ARG A 33 -1.97 -0.78 10.00
CA ARG A 33 -2.13 -2.15 10.52
C ARG A 33 -3.49 -2.39 11.18
N ALA A 34 -4.01 -1.41 11.91
CA ALA A 34 -5.35 -1.48 12.49
C ALA A 34 -6.44 -1.55 11.42
N ASP A 35 -6.33 -0.75 10.36
CA ASP A 35 -7.25 -0.77 9.21
C ASP A 35 -7.19 -2.12 8.47
N PHE A 36 -5.99 -2.68 8.26
CA PHE A 36 -5.82 -4.03 7.73
C PHE A 36 -6.57 -5.07 8.57
N ASN A 37 -6.38 -5.05 9.90
CA ASN A 37 -7.02 -6.01 10.80
C ASN A 37 -8.55 -5.87 10.84
N ARG A 38 -9.09 -4.68 10.55
CA ARG A 38 -10.53 -4.45 10.42
C ARG A 38 -11.10 -5.08 9.15
N VAL A 39 -10.35 -5.03 8.04
CA VAL A 39 -10.78 -5.54 6.73
C VAL A 39 -10.57 -7.05 6.60
N PHE A 40 -9.42 -7.56 7.04
CA PHE A 40 -8.98 -8.95 6.86
C PHE A 40 -8.87 -9.71 8.18
N LYS A 41 -9.94 -9.65 8.98
CA LYS A 41 -9.96 -10.23 10.32
C LYS A 41 -9.71 -11.74 10.26
N ASN A 42 -8.66 -12.21 10.94
CA ASN A 42 -8.24 -13.62 11.02
C ASN A 42 -7.94 -14.29 9.66
N ASP A 43 -7.72 -13.52 8.59
CA ASP A 43 -7.36 -14.07 7.29
C ASP A 43 -5.84 -14.21 7.17
N SER A 44 -5.36 -15.45 7.33
CA SER A 44 -3.93 -15.75 7.34
C SER A 44 -3.27 -15.58 5.97
N GLU A 45 -4.01 -15.76 4.87
CA GLU A 45 -3.44 -15.58 3.53
C GLU A 45 -3.39 -14.10 3.17
N ALA A 46 -4.39 -13.30 3.56
CA ALA A 46 -4.29 -11.85 3.47
C ALA A 46 -3.13 -11.31 4.34
N LEU A 47 -2.91 -11.87 5.54
CA LEU A 47 -1.78 -11.50 6.39
C LEU A 47 -0.43 -11.77 5.70
N ARG A 48 -0.28 -12.94 5.07
CA ARG A 48 0.91 -13.25 4.28
C ARG A 48 1.12 -12.24 3.15
N GLN A 49 0.07 -11.85 2.44
CA GLN A 49 0.19 -10.85 1.37
C GLN A 49 0.54 -9.46 1.91
N TYR A 50 -0.01 -9.08 3.06
CA TYR A 50 0.40 -7.87 3.77
C TYR A 50 1.90 -7.88 4.09
N GLU A 51 2.41 -8.96 4.69
CA GLU A 51 3.83 -9.09 5.03
C GLU A 51 4.74 -9.02 3.80
N ILE A 52 4.33 -9.65 2.70
CA ILE A 52 5.04 -9.51 1.41
C ILE A 52 5.07 -8.05 0.95
N GLY A 53 3.94 -7.34 1.04
CA GLY A 53 3.87 -5.92 0.68
C GLY A 53 4.80 -5.04 1.54
N VAL A 54 4.94 -5.34 2.84
CA VAL A 54 5.90 -4.66 3.71
C VAL A 54 7.33 -4.86 3.21
N VAL A 55 7.72 -6.11 2.95
CA VAL A 55 9.07 -6.45 2.48
C VAL A 55 9.37 -5.81 1.12
N GLU A 56 8.46 -5.90 0.16
CA GLU A 56 8.64 -5.32 -1.17
C GLU A 56 8.82 -3.79 -1.12
N GLU A 57 8.05 -3.10 -0.26
CA GLU A 57 8.17 -1.66 -0.12
C GLU A 57 9.46 -1.26 0.60
N ASP A 58 9.83 -2.00 1.64
CA ASP A 58 11.04 -1.73 2.41
C ASP A 58 12.29 -1.98 1.57
N GLN A 59 12.29 -3.02 0.74
CA GLN A 59 13.33 -3.25 -0.26
C GLN A 59 13.45 -2.10 -1.25
N ARG A 60 12.33 -1.51 -1.68
CA ARG A 60 12.36 -0.31 -2.54
C ARG A 60 12.98 0.88 -1.82
N ARG A 61 12.62 1.11 -0.56
CA ARG A 61 13.24 2.16 0.27
C ARG A 61 14.76 1.96 0.38
N LEU A 62 15.19 0.74 0.68
CA LEU A 62 16.59 0.38 0.81
C LEU A 62 17.36 0.53 -0.51
N ALA A 63 16.77 0.12 -1.63
CA ALA A 63 17.37 0.27 -2.96
C ALA A 63 17.58 1.75 -3.35
N LEU A 64 16.74 2.66 -2.83
CA LEU A 64 16.89 4.10 -2.99
C LEU A 64 17.91 4.72 -2.02
N GLY A 65 18.50 3.93 -1.11
CA GLY A 65 19.43 4.42 -0.08
C GLY A 65 18.78 5.36 0.93
N MET A 66 17.47 5.29 1.11
CA MET A 66 16.72 6.21 1.97
C MET A 66 16.51 5.64 3.38
N THR A 67 16.71 6.51 4.37
CA THR A 67 16.16 6.27 5.72
C THR A 67 14.63 6.29 5.69
N THR A 68 13.99 5.74 6.71
CA THR A 68 12.52 5.76 6.85
C THR A 68 11.94 7.18 6.75
N SER A 69 12.51 8.15 7.46
CA SER A 69 12.05 9.55 7.42
C SER A 69 12.20 10.18 6.03
N GLN A 70 13.31 9.93 5.33
CA GLN A 70 13.49 10.40 3.95
C GLN A 70 12.49 9.76 3.01
N TYR A 71 12.18 8.48 3.21
CA TYR A 71 11.21 7.76 2.39
C TYR A 71 9.79 8.30 2.56
N HIS A 72 9.36 8.60 3.79
CA HIS A 72 8.07 9.24 4.03
C HIS A 72 7.96 10.61 3.31
N LEU A 73 9.04 11.42 3.35
CA LEU A 73 9.09 12.69 2.62
C LEU A 73 9.08 12.50 1.10
N TYR A 74 9.75 11.47 0.59
CA TYR A 74 9.74 11.12 -0.82
C TYR A 74 8.32 10.74 -1.29
N GLN A 75 7.63 9.92 -0.50
CA GLN A 75 6.28 9.47 -0.80
C GLN A 75 5.24 10.60 -0.71
N SER A 76 5.34 11.49 0.28
CA SER A 76 4.44 12.65 0.40
C SER A 76 4.58 13.64 -0.76
N LYS A 77 5.80 13.84 -1.29
CA LYS A 77 6.01 14.65 -2.51
C LYS A 77 5.37 13.99 -3.73
N LYS A 78 5.51 12.67 -3.86
CA LYS A 78 4.96 11.91 -5.00
C LYS A 78 3.43 11.98 -5.06
N THR A 79 2.74 11.88 -3.92
CA THR A 79 1.27 12.01 -3.86
C THR A 79 0.82 13.43 -4.21
N ASN A 80 1.52 14.46 -3.72
CA ASN A 80 1.23 15.86 -4.05
C ASN A 80 1.39 16.17 -5.54
N HIS A 81 2.43 15.63 -6.19
CA HIS A 81 2.61 15.77 -7.64
C HIS A 81 1.50 15.09 -8.45
N GLN A 82 0.93 13.98 -7.96
CA GLN A 82 -0.19 13.32 -8.62
C GLN A 82 -1.50 14.09 -8.43
N ALA A 83 -1.72 14.70 -7.26
CA ALA A 83 -2.90 15.53 -7.00
C ALA A 83 -2.93 16.78 -7.90
N ALA A 84 -1.78 17.47 -8.05
CA ALA A 84 -1.67 18.67 -8.88
C ALA A 84 -1.91 18.40 -10.38
N LYS A 85 -1.53 17.22 -10.89
CA LYS A 85 -1.78 16.83 -12.29
C LYS A 85 -3.26 16.51 -12.56
N ARG A 86 -4.01 16.06 -11.56
CA ARG A 86 -5.44 15.78 -11.70
C ARG A 86 -6.29 17.05 -11.68
N SER A 87 -5.89 18.09 -10.95
CA SER A 87 -6.61 19.37 -10.94
C SER A 87 -6.44 20.17 -12.25
N SER A 88 -5.35 19.97 -12.98
CA SER A 88 -5.10 20.65 -14.26
C SER A 88 -5.82 20.02 -15.46
N HIS A 89 -6.58 18.94 -15.28
CA HIS A 89 -7.35 18.26 -16.34
C HIS A 89 -8.87 18.40 -16.15
N GLY A 90 -9.33 19.22 -15.21
CA GLY A 90 -10.75 19.45 -14.91
C GLY A 90 -11.26 20.84 -15.29
N SER A 91 -10.68 21.47 -16.31
CA SER A 91 -11.16 22.76 -16.82
C SER A 91 -11.08 22.82 -18.33
N THR A 92 -12.14 22.32 -18.97
CA THR A 92 -12.71 22.74 -20.27
C THR A 92 -14.05 22.02 -20.41
#